data_AF-A0A520ET58-F1
#
_entry.id   AF-A0A520ET58-F1
#
_cell.length_a   1.000
_cell.length_b   1.000
_cell.length_c   1.000
_cell.angle_alpha   90.00
_cell.angle_beta   90.00
_cell.angle_gamma   90.00
#
_symmetry.space_group_name_H-M   'P 1'
#
loop_
_entity.id
_entity.type
_entity.pdbx_description
1 polymer ?
#
loop_
_entity_poly.entity_id
_entity_poly.type
_entity_poly.pdbx_seq_one_letter_code
_entity_poly.pdbx_strand_id
1 'polypeptide(L)'
;MTIEVTASTPSGLNPADGGWGAVPELPEQTVAQIAGALEASHSAGTRRVYASDWRRFRSWCHTHAHPPLPAHPAMVAAYLVDAADTLTGAGEKAYSPSTLNRWVSVIGHYHRTTNLRNPCTEALVTSTLSGIRRTYATTATDPASPARRC
;
A
#
# COMPACT_ATOMS: atom_id res chain seq x y z
N MET A 1 -29.30 17.89 -41.74
CA MET A 1 -30.19 18.24 -40.63
C MET A 1 -30.43 16.96 -39.84
N THR A 2 -29.45 16.55 -39.04
CA THR A 2 -29.24 16.81 -37.59
C THR A 2 -29.78 15.64 -36.78
N ILE A 3 -28.86 14.99 -36.07
CA ILE A 3 -29.04 13.80 -35.22
C ILE A 3 -29.36 14.29 -33.81
N GLU A 4 -30.36 13.69 -33.15
CA GLU A 4 -30.54 13.84 -31.70
C GLU A 4 -30.02 12.59 -30.98
N VAL A 5 -28.90 12.77 -30.29
CA VAL A 5 -28.34 11.82 -29.32
C VAL A 5 -29.05 12.09 -27.99
N THR A 6 -29.90 11.16 -27.55
CA THR A 6 -30.41 11.16 -26.16
C THR A 6 -29.33 10.63 -25.23
N ALA A 7 -28.61 11.53 -24.55
CA ALA A 7 -27.75 11.17 -23.43
C ALA A 7 -28.62 10.84 -22.21
N SER A 8 -28.53 9.60 -21.73
CA SER A 8 -29.11 9.17 -20.45
C SER A 8 -28.44 9.90 -19.28
N THR A 9 -29.25 10.58 -18.46
CA THR A 9 -28.86 11.19 -17.18
C THR A 9 -28.42 10.09 -16.19
N PRO A 10 -27.23 10.15 -15.57
CA PRO A 10 -26.95 9.30 -14.43
C PRO A 10 -27.63 9.88 -13.18
N SER A 11 -28.58 9.11 -12.63
CA SER A 11 -29.18 9.35 -11.33
C SER A 11 -28.15 9.26 -10.21
N GLY A 12 -28.06 10.32 -9.40
CA GLY A 12 -27.85 10.26 -7.95
C GLY A 12 -26.41 10.16 -7.44
N LEU A 13 -25.77 11.30 -7.20
CA LEU A 13 -24.77 11.43 -6.13
C LEU A 13 -25.47 11.89 -4.84
N ASN A 14 -25.08 11.30 -3.71
CA ASN A 14 -25.57 11.61 -2.38
C ASN A 14 -24.98 12.95 -1.90
N PRO A 15 -25.75 13.89 -1.31
CA PRO A 15 -25.26 15.20 -0.87
C PRO A 15 -24.22 15.20 0.28
N ALA A 16 -23.77 14.04 0.77
CA ALA A 16 -22.60 13.92 1.65
C ALA A 16 -21.26 13.85 0.88
N ASP A 17 -21.32 13.65 -0.44
CA ASP A 17 -20.17 13.62 -1.33
C ASP A 17 -19.90 15.05 -1.82
N GLY A 18 -19.03 15.80 -1.13
CA GLY A 18 -18.58 17.12 -1.57
C GLY A 18 -17.78 17.05 -2.87
N GLY A 19 -18.47 16.80 -3.99
CA GLY A 19 -17.90 16.78 -5.33
C GLY A 19 -17.53 18.19 -5.77
N TRP A 20 -16.38 18.32 -6.43
CA TRP A 20 -15.81 19.61 -6.86
C TRP A 20 -16.54 20.23 -8.08
N GLY A 21 -17.80 19.83 -8.33
CA GLY A 21 -18.57 20.19 -9.52
C GLY A 21 -18.14 19.43 -10.77
N ALA A 22 -18.52 19.95 -11.94
CA ALA A 22 -18.12 19.41 -13.23
C ALA A 22 -16.62 19.62 -13.47
N VAL A 23 -15.96 18.67 -14.15
CA VAL A 23 -14.56 18.84 -14.57
C VAL A 23 -14.49 20.05 -15.51
N PRO A 24 -13.62 21.04 -15.23
CA PRO A 24 -13.47 22.19 -16.12
C PRO A 24 -12.93 21.74 -17.48
N GLU A 25 -13.36 22.40 -18.56
CA GLU A 25 -12.76 22.21 -19.87
C GLU A 25 -11.33 22.78 -19.86
N LEU A 26 -10.33 21.90 -19.91
CA LEU A 26 -8.92 22.27 -19.90
C LEU A 26 -8.33 22.14 -21.31
N PRO A 27 -7.44 23.07 -21.75
CA PRO A 27 -6.69 22.91 -22.98
C PRO A 27 -5.86 21.62 -22.98
N GLU A 28 -5.72 20.97 -24.14
CA GLU A 28 -4.93 19.73 -24.30
C GLU A 28 -3.49 19.88 -23.79
N GLN A 29 -2.87 21.04 -24.04
CA GLN A 29 -1.53 21.36 -23.54
C GLN A 29 -1.46 21.32 -22.00
N THR A 30 -2.49 21.83 -21.31
CA THR A 30 -2.56 21.82 -19.84
C THR A 30 -2.72 20.40 -19.33
N VAL A 31 -3.53 19.56 -19.99
CA VAL A 31 -3.66 18.14 -19.64
C VAL A 31 -2.32 17.40 -19.78
N ALA A 32 -1.58 17.67 -20.87
CA ALA A 32 -0.24 17.10 -21.08
C ALA A 32 0.78 17.56 -20.02
N GLN A 33 0.73 18.83 -19.60
CA GLN A 33 1.57 19.35 -18.51
C GLN A 33 1.24 18.69 -17.17
N ILE A 34 -0.05 18.49 -16.86
CA ILE A 34 -0.49 17.77 -15.66
C ILE A 34 0.05 16.34 -15.71
N ALA A 35 -0.07 15.63 -16.83
CA ALA A 35 0.47 14.28 -16.99
C ALA A 35 1.99 14.24 -16.77
N GLY A 36 2.75 15.16 -17.38
CA GLY A 36 4.20 15.23 -17.19
C GLY A 36 4.62 15.52 -15.75
N ALA A 37 3.90 16.41 -15.05
CA ALA A 37 4.13 16.69 -13.64
C ALA A 37 3.82 15.48 -12.75
N LEU A 38 2.73 14.75 -13.04
CA LEU A 38 2.39 13.50 -12.36
C LEU A 38 3.46 12.42 -12.59
N GLU A 39 4.01 12.29 -13.79
CA GLU A 39 5.08 11.35 -14.09
C GLU A 39 6.40 11.70 -13.38
N ALA A 40 6.71 13.00 -13.28
CA ALA A 40 7.89 13.53 -12.61
C ALA A 40 7.79 13.52 -11.07
N SER A 41 6.57 13.37 -10.52
CA SER A 41 6.32 13.44 -9.08
C SER A 41 7.15 12.44 -8.26
N HIS A 42 7.45 11.25 -8.83
CA HIS A 42 8.32 10.24 -8.22
C HIS A 42 9.50 9.92 -9.15
N SER A 43 10.70 9.83 -8.59
CA SER A 43 11.88 9.37 -9.34
C SER A 43 11.64 7.99 -9.97
N ALA A 44 12.28 7.72 -11.12
CA ALA A 44 12.19 6.42 -11.79
C ALA A 44 12.63 5.25 -10.86
N GLY A 45 13.61 5.50 -9.98
CA GLY A 45 14.03 4.54 -8.95
C GLY A 45 12.92 4.23 -7.95
N THR A 46 12.27 5.27 -7.41
CA THR A 46 11.15 5.12 -6.46
C THR A 46 9.98 4.37 -7.10
N ARG A 47 9.63 4.68 -8.35
CA ARG A 47 8.56 3.99 -9.09
C ARG A 47 8.83 2.48 -9.23
N ARG A 48 10.06 2.09 -9.56
CA ARG A 48 10.46 0.68 -9.69
C ARG A 48 10.38 -0.08 -8.36
N VAL A 49 10.80 0.56 -7.26
CA VAL A 49 10.69 -0.01 -5.92
C VAL A 49 9.23 -0.22 -5.55
N TYR A 50 8.39 0.80 -5.73
CA TYR A 50 6.96 0.74 -5.42
C TYR A 50 6.25 -0.34 -6.23
N ALA A 51 6.52 -0.42 -7.54
CA ALA A 51 5.96 -1.45 -8.40
C ALA A 51 6.37 -2.88 -7.98
N SER A 52 7.60 -3.05 -7.51
CA SER A 52 8.11 -4.35 -7.07
C SER A 52 7.53 -4.76 -5.71
N ASP A 53 7.49 -3.83 -4.76
CA ASP A 53 6.85 -4.04 -3.45
C ASP A 53 5.34 -4.34 -3.62
N TRP A 54 4.66 -3.66 -4.55
CA TRP A 54 3.25 -3.94 -4.87
C TRP A 54 3.03 -5.30 -5.55
N ARG A 55 3.90 -5.70 -6.47
CA ARG A 55 3.86 -7.05 -7.06
C ARG A 55 3.96 -8.14 -6.00
N ARG A 56 4.81 -7.94 -4.99
CA ARG A 56 4.95 -8.88 -3.88
C ARG A 56 3.66 -9.04 -3.09
N PHE A 57 3.04 -7.94 -2.68
CA PHE A 57 1.76 -7.99 -1.96
C PHE A 57 0.67 -8.68 -2.80
N ARG A 58 0.54 -8.32 -4.08
CA ARG A 58 -0.43 -8.97 -4.99
C ARG A 58 -0.20 -10.47 -5.12
N SER A 59 1.05 -10.89 -5.22
CA SER A 59 1.40 -12.31 -5.28
C SER A 59 0.97 -13.03 -4.00
N TRP A 60 1.22 -12.43 -2.84
CA TRP A 60 0.79 -12.98 -1.55
C TRP A 60 -0.74 -13.09 -1.47
N CYS A 61 -1.47 -12.04 -1.87
CA CYS A 61 -2.93 -12.07 -1.93
C CYS A 61 -3.46 -13.20 -2.84
N HIS A 62 -2.83 -13.39 -4.00
CA HIS A 62 -3.21 -14.44 -4.93
C HIS A 62 -3.01 -15.84 -4.33
N THR A 63 -1.87 -16.09 -3.68
CA THR A 63 -1.60 -17.35 -2.98
C THR A 63 -2.60 -17.63 -1.85
N HIS A 64 -3.13 -16.59 -1.22
CA HIS A 64 -4.13 -16.68 -0.15
C HIS A 64 -5.58 -16.51 -0.64
N ALA A 65 -5.82 -16.59 -1.96
CA ALA A 65 -7.15 -16.49 -2.58
C ALA A 65 -7.93 -15.21 -2.20
N HIS A 66 -7.23 -14.08 -2.08
CA HIS A 66 -7.82 -12.80 -1.75
C HIS A 66 -7.56 -11.73 -2.83
N PRO A 67 -8.50 -10.79 -3.05
CA PRO A 67 -8.26 -9.66 -3.94
C PRO A 67 -7.29 -8.65 -3.31
N PRO A 68 -6.31 -8.12 -4.05
CA PRO A 68 -5.38 -7.12 -3.53
C PRO A 68 -6.01 -5.72 -3.39
N LEU A 69 -7.15 -5.46 -4.05
CA LEU A 69 -7.92 -4.21 -3.95
C LEU A 69 -9.42 -4.53 -4.02
N PRO A 70 -10.26 -3.96 -3.13
CA PRO A 70 -9.90 -3.31 -1.87
C PRO A 70 -9.37 -4.34 -0.86
N ALA A 71 -8.22 -4.07 -0.24
CA ALA A 71 -7.69 -4.97 0.79
C ALA A 71 -8.33 -4.70 2.16
N HIS A 72 -8.70 -5.76 2.87
CA HIS A 72 -9.13 -5.70 4.26
C HIS A 72 -7.91 -5.51 5.17
N PRO A 73 -7.99 -4.69 6.25
CA PRO A 73 -6.87 -4.46 7.17
C PRO A 73 -6.27 -5.74 7.75
N ALA A 74 -7.09 -6.75 8.01
CA ALA A 74 -6.62 -8.06 8.48
C ALA A 74 -5.68 -8.77 7.48
N MET A 75 -5.88 -8.58 6.17
CA MET A 75 -5.01 -9.16 5.14
C MET A 75 -3.65 -8.47 5.12
N VAL A 76 -3.63 -7.15 5.31
CA VAL A 76 -2.38 -6.40 5.43
C VAL A 76 -1.63 -6.83 6.69
N ALA A 77 -2.32 -6.99 7.82
CA ALA A 77 -1.73 -7.48 9.05
C ALA A 77 -1.16 -8.90 8.91
N ALA A 78 -1.92 -9.83 8.31
CA ALA A 78 -1.46 -11.20 8.04
C ALA A 78 -0.24 -11.22 7.12
N TYR A 79 -0.22 -10.42 6.06
CA TYR A 79 0.94 -10.27 5.17
C TYR A 79 2.18 -9.80 5.92
N LEU A 80 2.05 -8.84 6.84
CA LEU A 80 3.17 -8.35 7.64
C LEU A 80 3.72 -9.40 8.61
N VAL A 81 2.84 -10.22 9.19
CA VAL A 81 3.25 -11.32 10.09
C VAL A 81 3.98 -12.40 9.30
N ASP A 82 3.41 -12.88 8.18
CA ASP A 82 4.05 -13.89 7.32
C ASP A 82 5.43 -13.42 6.82
N ALA A 83 5.53 -12.15 6.42
CA ALA A 83 6.80 -11.54 6.07
C ALA A 83 7.78 -11.47 7.25
N ALA A 84 7.31 -11.12 8.43
CA ALA A 84 8.13 -11.06 9.63
C ALA A 84 8.61 -12.45 10.09
N ASP A 85 7.87 -13.51 9.78
CA ASP A 85 8.24 -14.89 10.10
C ASP A 85 9.15 -15.53 9.06
N THR A 86 9.26 -14.93 7.87
CA THR A 86 10.19 -15.38 6.83
C THR A 86 11.64 -15.26 7.32
N LEU A 87 12.35 -16.39 7.33
CA LEU A 87 13.78 -16.47 7.64
C LEU A 87 14.63 -16.69 6.39
N THR A 88 15.87 -16.20 6.41
CA THR A 88 16.90 -16.53 5.43
C THR A 88 17.40 -17.96 5.65
N GLY A 89 18.19 -18.50 4.71
CA GLY A 89 18.85 -19.80 4.89
C GLY A 89 19.79 -19.87 6.09
N ALA A 90 20.19 -18.72 6.65
CA ALA A 90 20.99 -18.62 7.87
C ALA A 90 20.14 -18.54 9.16
N GLY A 91 18.81 -18.63 9.07
CA GLY A 91 17.91 -18.53 10.22
C GLY A 91 17.64 -17.10 10.71
N GLU A 92 18.10 -16.09 9.98
CA GLU A 92 17.89 -14.67 10.31
C GLU A 92 16.60 -14.12 9.69
N LYS A 93 16.04 -13.05 10.24
CA LYS A 93 14.86 -12.38 9.68
C LYS A 93 15.16 -11.87 8.27
N ALA A 94 14.39 -12.33 7.28
CA ALA A 94 14.64 -12.00 5.87
C ALA A 94 14.37 -10.52 5.53
N TYR A 95 13.51 -9.85 6.30
CA TYR A 95 13.12 -8.47 6.06
C TYR A 95 13.25 -7.62 7.31
N SER A 96 13.82 -6.43 7.16
CA SER A 96 13.94 -5.44 8.22
C SER A 96 12.59 -4.76 8.53
N PRO A 97 12.40 -4.20 9.73
CA PRO A 97 11.20 -3.41 10.05
C PRO A 97 10.99 -2.21 9.12
N SER A 98 12.08 -1.59 8.65
CA SER A 98 12.04 -0.50 7.67
C SER A 98 11.48 -0.93 6.32
N THR A 99 11.79 -2.17 5.90
CA THR A 99 11.24 -2.77 4.67
C THR A 99 9.73 -2.99 4.82
N LEU A 100 9.29 -3.53 5.96
CA LEU A 100 7.87 -3.75 6.25
C LEU A 100 7.08 -2.43 6.26
N ASN A 101 7.62 -1.38 6.88
CA ASN A 101 7.03 -0.03 6.85
C ASN A 101 6.87 0.49 5.42
N ARG A 102 7.88 0.29 4.57
CA ARG A 102 7.83 0.72 3.18
C ARG A 102 6.71 0.01 2.43
N TRP A 103 6.50 -1.29 2.64
CA TRP A 103 5.40 -2.02 2.02
C TRP A 103 4.04 -1.48 2.44
N VAL A 104 3.84 -1.17 3.72
CA VAL A 104 2.61 -0.53 4.22
C VAL A 104 2.36 0.81 3.49
N SER A 105 3.39 1.63 3.33
CA SER A 105 3.30 2.89 2.58
C SER A 105 2.95 2.68 1.11
N VAL A 106 3.54 1.68 0.46
CA VAL A 106 3.26 1.32 -0.94
C VAL A 106 1.81 0.83 -1.09
N ILE A 107 1.36 -0.09 -0.24
CA ILE A 107 -0.02 -0.60 -0.26
C ILE A 107 -1.00 0.56 -0.08
N GLY A 108 -0.74 1.45 0.88
CA GLY A 108 -1.57 2.63 1.10
C GLY A 108 -1.55 3.61 -0.07
N HIS A 109 -0.41 3.77 -0.76
CA HIS A 109 -0.32 4.57 -1.97
C HIS A 109 -1.24 4.02 -3.07
N TYR A 110 -1.20 2.71 -3.34
CA TYR A 110 -2.06 2.10 -4.37
C TYR A 110 -3.56 2.20 -4.03
N HIS A 111 -3.95 2.10 -2.75
CA HIS A 111 -5.35 2.34 -2.37
C HIS A 111 -5.77 3.78 -2.63
N ARG A 112 -4.93 4.77 -2.24
CA ARG A 112 -5.21 6.19 -2.47
C ARG A 112 -5.29 6.55 -3.95
N THR A 113 -4.40 6.03 -4.78
CA THR A 113 -4.42 6.31 -6.24
C THR A 113 -5.64 5.70 -6.93
N THR A 114 -6.26 4.66 -6.34
CA THR A 114 -7.54 4.10 -6.79
C THR A 114 -8.77 4.71 -6.10
N ASN A 115 -8.61 5.78 -5.31
CA ASN A 115 -9.67 6.40 -4.51
C ASN A 115 -10.37 5.44 -3.54
N LEU A 116 -9.65 4.40 -3.08
CA LEU A 116 -10.14 3.45 -2.09
C LEU A 116 -9.69 3.85 -0.68
N ARG A 117 -10.48 3.48 0.33
CA ARG A 117 -10.09 3.64 1.73
C ARG A 117 -8.75 2.96 1.97
N ASN A 118 -7.86 3.64 2.67
CA ASN A 118 -6.54 3.12 2.99
C ASN A 118 -6.62 2.16 4.21
N PRO A 119 -6.43 0.84 4.05
CA PRO A 119 -6.46 -0.10 5.17
C PRO A 119 -5.24 0.02 6.09
N CYS A 120 -4.16 0.65 5.63
CA CYS A 120 -2.90 0.75 6.35
C CYS A 120 -2.93 1.74 7.53
N THR A 121 -3.92 2.62 7.59
CA THR A 121 -4.11 3.58 8.71
C THR A 121 -4.93 3.00 9.85
N GLU A 122 -5.52 1.82 9.67
CA GLU A 122 -6.34 1.17 10.68
C GLU A 122 -5.50 0.68 11.86
N ALA A 123 -6.06 0.77 13.07
CA ALA A 123 -5.37 0.45 14.32
C ALA A 123 -4.79 -0.97 14.34
N LEU A 124 -5.45 -1.92 13.67
CA LEU A 124 -4.97 -3.29 13.52
C LEU A 124 -3.59 -3.34 12.86
N VAL A 125 -3.41 -2.66 11.72
CA VAL A 125 -2.16 -2.68 10.95
C VAL A 125 -1.04 -1.98 11.72
N THR A 126 -1.32 -0.83 12.32
CA THR A 126 -0.34 -0.06 13.10
C THR A 126 0.10 -0.81 14.36
N SER A 127 -0.82 -1.51 15.02
CA SER A 127 -0.53 -2.34 16.20
C SER A 127 0.30 -3.57 15.84
N THR A 128 -0.04 -4.27 14.76
CA THR A 128 0.74 -5.41 14.25
C THR A 128 2.19 -4.99 13.96
N LEU A 129 2.38 -3.88 13.25
CA LEU A 129 3.71 -3.37 12.92
C LEU A 129 4.52 -2.98 14.16
N SER A 130 3.85 -2.41 15.17
CA SER A 130 4.47 -2.09 16.46
C SER A 130 4.89 -3.35 17.23
N GLY A 131 4.05 -4.39 17.20
CA GLY A 131 4.37 -5.71 17.76
C GLY A 131 5.60 -6.33 17.10
N ILE A 132 5.63 -6.37 15.76
CA ILE A 132 6.76 -6.90 14.99
C ILE A 132 8.06 -6.17 15.35
N ARG A 133 8.05 -4.83 15.39
CA ARG A 133 9.24 -4.04 15.76
C ARG A 133 9.75 -4.39 17.15
N ARG A 134 8.85 -4.61 18.12
CA ARG A 134 9.24 -4.99 19.49
C ARG A 134 9.88 -6.37 19.51
N THR A 135 9.29 -7.36 18.83
CA THR A 135 9.87 -8.71 18.71
C THR A 135 11.27 -8.66 18.12
N TYR A 136 11.47 -7.89 17.04
CA TYR A 136 12.79 -7.72 16.41
C TYR A 136 13.82 -7.11 17.35
N ALA A 137 13.43 -6.11 18.16
CA ALA A 137 14.32 -5.50 19.14
C ALA A 137 14.73 -6.48 20.24
N THR A 138 13.81 -7.32 20.71
CA THR A 138 14.09 -8.35 21.72
C THR A 138 15.04 -9.41 21.17
N THR A 139 14.83 -9.92 19.96
CA THR A 139 15.72 -10.91 19.34
C THR A 139 17.13 -10.35 19.08
N ALA A 140 17.25 -9.07 18.70
CA ALA A 140 18.55 -8.43 18.51
C ALA A 140 19.29 -8.15 19.83
N THR A 141 18.56 -8.01 20.94
CA THR A 141 19.09 -7.70 22.27
C THR A 141 19.42 -8.97 23.09
N ASP A 142 19.25 -10.16 22.52
CA ASP A 142 19.67 -11.43 23.13
C ASP A 142 20.97 -11.95 22.47
N PRO A 143 22.13 -11.27 22.63
CA PRO A 143 23.40 -11.92 22.37
C PRO A 143 23.58 -12.99 23.44
N ALA A 144 23.63 -14.24 23.01
CA ALA A 144 23.93 -15.42 23.83
C ALA A 144 24.75 -15.07 25.07
N SER A 145 24.09 -15.03 26.23
CA SER A 145 24.75 -14.85 27.52
C SER A 145 25.60 -16.09 27.80
N PRO A 146 26.95 -16.03 27.77
CA PRO A 146 27.75 -17.14 28.20
C PRO A 146 28.07 -16.98 29.68
N ALA A 147 27.95 -18.08 30.39
CA ALA A 147 28.51 -18.35 31.72
C ALA A 147 27.92 -17.54 32.90
N ARG A 148 26.87 -18.11 33.50
CA ARG A 148 26.96 -18.40 34.93
C ARG A 148 27.97 -19.54 35.11
N ARG A 149 29.11 -19.26 35.74
CA ARG A 149 29.87 -20.26 36.51
C ARG A 149 30.03 -19.74 37.94
N CYS A 150 29.89 -20.72 38.83
CA CYS A 150 29.92 -20.77 40.29
C CYS A 150 30.55 -19.60 41.04
#